data_AF-A0A654DYN0-F1
#
_entry.id   AF-A0A654DYN0-F1
#
_cell.length_a   1.000
_cell.length_b   1.000
_cell.length_c   1.000
_cell.angle_alpha   90.00
_cell.angle_beta   90.00
_cell.angle_gamma   90.00
#
_symmetry.space_group_name_H-M   'P 1'
#
loop_
_entity.id
_entity.type
_entity.pdbx_description
1 polymer ?
#
loop_
_entity_poly.entity_id
_entity_poly.type
_entity_poly.pdbx_seq_one_letter_code
_entity_poly.pdbx_strand_id
1 'polypeptide(L)'
;MKKVLTSFFLIAVFGMTSVSAQDAEKKNTLKANPMGLIIGLGKINYERKLGDASSAQLGVSYFSYSSDGTSFSGLGLLPEYRFYVTKEALDGFYLAPFMKYNNFTLKNDEEDFKGSLNAYRFGAKAGFQWLMGKRKSFVMDLAFGGKYSDFNLKVKEGSEDDFDNENLFQGFSPELHFAIGYAF
;
A
#
# COMPACT_ATOMS: atom_id res chain seq x y z
N MET A 1 -10.89 10.82 -19.12
CA MET A 1 -10.57 9.77 -18.13
C MET A 1 -11.03 10.06 -16.69
N LYS A 2 -11.40 11.29 -16.32
CA LYS A 2 -11.88 11.62 -14.96
C LYS A 2 -13.22 10.97 -14.57
N LYS A 3 -14.10 10.69 -15.54
CA LYS A 3 -15.47 10.18 -15.28
C LYS A 3 -15.56 8.67 -14.99
N VAL A 4 -14.57 7.88 -15.43
CA VAL A 4 -14.58 6.42 -15.24
C VAL A 4 -14.10 6.04 -13.83
N LEU A 5 -13.19 6.83 -13.22
CA LEU A 5 -12.81 6.66 -11.82
C LEU A 5 -13.96 6.98 -10.85
N THR A 6 -14.83 7.93 -11.20
CA THR A 6 -15.96 8.31 -10.35
C THR A 6 -17.04 7.24 -10.29
N SER A 7 -17.24 6.49 -11.38
CA SER A 7 -18.25 5.43 -11.45
C SER A 7 -17.85 4.15 -10.69
N PHE A 8 -16.56 3.83 -10.58
CA PHE A 8 -16.11 2.71 -9.74
C PHE A 8 -16.27 3.00 -8.23
N PHE A 9 -16.24 4.29 -7.86
CA PHE A 9 -16.41 4.74 -6.48
C PHE A 9 -17.87 4.64 -6.00
N LEU A 10 -18.86 4.83 -6.87
CA LEU A 10 -20.28 4.74 -6.48
C LEU A 10 -20.76 3.29 -6.26
N ILE A 11 -20.24 2.32 -7.00
CA ILE A 11 -20.68 0.91 -6.88
C ILE A 11 -20.08 0.25 -5.62
N ALA A 12 -18.89 0.66 -5.18
CA ALA A 12 -18.30 0.17 -3.93
C ALA A 12 -19.02 0.69 -2.67
N VAL A 13 -19.71 1.84 -2.76
CA VAL A 13 -20.39 2.49 -1.62
C VAL A 13 -21.84 2.01 -1.46
N PHE A 14 -22.51 1.55 -2.52
CA PHE A 14 -23.95 1.18 -2.49
C PHE A 14 -24.25 -0.32 -2.42
N GLY A 15 -23.24 -1.20 -2.40
CA GLY A 15 -23.43 -2.66 -2.41
C GLY A 15 -23.70 -3.34 -1.05
N MET A 16 -23.74 -2.62 0.07
CA MET A 16 -23.97 -3.23 1.39
C MET A 16 -25.45 -3.20 1.75
N THR A 17 -26.23 -4.08 1.13
CA THR A 17 -27.59 -4.37 1.58
C THR A 17 -27.55 -5.04 2.97
N SER A 18 -28.46 -4.55 3.81
CA SER A 18 -28.85 -4.96 5.16
C SER A 18 -28.67 -6.46 5.47
N VAL A 19 -27.50 -6.85 5.99
CA VAL A 19 -27.39 -8.08 6.78
C VAL A 19 -27.60 -7.69 8.25
N SER A 20 -28.61 -8.30 8.84
CA SER A 20 -28.91 -8.26 10.28
C SER A 20 -27.63 -8.44 11.10
N ALA A 21 -27.14 -7.37 11.71
CA ALA A 21 -25.93 -7.37 12.51
C ALA A 21 -26.27 -7.73 13.96
N GLN A 22 -26.34 -9.03 14.26
CA GLN A 22 -25.73 -9.51 15.50
C GLN A 22 -24.22 -9.22 15.40
N ASP A 23 -23.55 -8.97 16.54
CA ASP A 23 -22.13 -8.62 16.67
C ASP A 23 -21.21 -9.74 16.17
N ALA A 24 -21.24 -9.99 14.86
CA ALA A 24 -20.34 -10.89 14.18
C ALA A 24 -18.94 -10.28 14.27
N GLU A 25 -18.04 -11.06 14.83
CA GLU A 25 -16.61 -10.75 14.88
C GLU A 25 -16.11 -10.29 13.52
N LYS A 26 -15.44 -9.14 13.50
CA LYS A 26 -14.85 -8.58 12.28
C LYS A 26 -13.69 -9.46 11.86
N LYS A 27 -13.72 -9.92 10.60
CA LYS A 27 -12.67 -10.80 10.06
C LYS A 27 -11.80 -10.10 9.03
N ASN A 28 -12.25 -8.96 8.52
CA ASN A 28 -11.57 -8.26 7.45
C ASN A 28 -11.50 -6.76 7.75
N THR A 29 -10.45 -6.11 7.26
CA THR A 29 -10.41 -4.65 7.15
C THR A 29 -10.03 -4.24 5.74
N LEU A 30 -10.61 -3.12 5.29
CA LEU A 30 -10.20 -2.43 4.08
C LEU A 30 -9.80 -1.01 4.46
N LYS A 31 -8.55 -0.66 4.18
CA LYS A 31 -7.92 0.59 4.62
C LYS A 31 -7.32 1.34 3.45
N ALA A 32 -7.37 2.66 3.49
CA ALA A 32 -6.70 3.54 2.53
C ALA A 32 -5.81 4.55 3.25
N ASN A 33 -4.73 4.97 2.59
CA ASN A 33 -3.87 6.04 3.11
C ASN A 33 -4.35 7.41 2.56
N PRO A 34 -4.98 8.26 3.39
CA PRO A 34 -5.49 9.54 2.93
C PRO A 34 -4.35 10.53 2.60
N MET A 35 -3.21 10.47 3.28
CA MET A 35 -2.07 11.35 2.99
C MET A 35 -1.47 11.08 1.62
N GLY A 36 -1.44 9.81 1.21
CA GLY A 36 -0.94 9.40 -0.10
C GLY A 36 -1.75 10.03 -1.23
N LEU A 37 -3.08 10.16 -1.07
CA LEU A 37 -3.94 10.74 -2.10
C LEU A 37 -3.60 12.20 -2.43
N ILE A 38 -3.14 12.98 -1.44
CA ILE A 38 -2.75 14.39 -1.63
C ILE A 38 -1.55 14.51 -2.58
N ILE A 39 -0.64 13.55 -2.55
CA ILE A 39 0.60 13.54 -3.33
C ILE A 39 0.57 12.56 -4.52
N GLY A 40 -0.62 12.11 -4.95
CA GLY A 40 -0.79 11.22 -6.10
C GLY A 40 -0.41 9.75 -5.85
N LEU A 41 -0.26 9.35 -4.59
CA LEU A 41 0.01 7.99 -4.13
C LEU A 41 -1.25 7.32 -3.57
N GLY A 42 -2.02 6.65 -4.42
CA GLY A 42 -3.13 5.81 -3.96
C GLY A 42 -2.60 4.52 -3.31
N LYS A 43 -3.00 4.20 -2.08
CA LYS A 43 -2.70 2.92 -1.44
C LYS A 43 -3.93 2.37 -0.72
N ILE A 44 -4.30 1.13 -1.05
CA ILE A 44 -5.38 0.37 -0.43
C ILE A 44 -4.76 -0.88 0.21
N ASN A 45 -5.22 -1.25 1.40
CA ASN A 45 -4.78 -2.45 2.11
C ASN A 45 -6.01 -3.26 2.50
N TYR A 46 -6.01 -4.53 2.11
CA TYR A 46 -6.95 -5.51 2.61
C TYR A 46 -6.24 -6.38 3.66
N GLU A 47 -6.82 -6.50 4.85
CA GLU A 47 -6.32 -7.32 5.94
C GLU A 47 -7.36 -8.37 6.33
N ARG A 48 -6.92 -9.59 6.61
CA ARG A 48 -7.77 -10.70 7.05
C ARG A 48 -7.22 -11.30 8.34
N LYS A 49 -8.09 -11.43 9.35
CA LYS A 49 -7.82 -12.17 10.59
C LYS A 49 -7.54 -13.64 10.25
N LEU A 50 -6.45 -14.18 10.78
CA LEU A 50 -6.05 -15.59 10.61
C LEU A 50 -6.22 -16.39 11.91
N GLY A 51 -6.11 -15.73 13.05
CA GLY A 51 -6.35 -16.28 14.38
C GLY A 51 -6.37 -15.16 15.41
N ASP A 52 -6.44 -15.49 16.70
CA ASP A 52 -6.64 -14.49 17.75
C ASP A 52 -5.50 -13.47 17.86
N ALA A 53 -4.27 -13.88 17.57
CA ALA A 53 -3.09 -13.01 17.62
C ALA A 53 -2.47 -12.73 16.23
N SER A 54 -3.15 -13.06 15.12
CA SER A 54 -2.54 -12.91 13.80
C SER A 54 -3.49 -12.49 12.68
N SER A 55 -2.94 -11.74 11.72
CA SER A 55 -3.60 -11.40 10.47
C SER A 55 -2.60 -11.37 9.31
N ALA A 56 -3.10 -11.47 8.09
CA ALA A 56 -2.34 -11.20 6.88
C ALA A 56 -2.96 -10.01 6.14
N GLN A 57 -2.10 -9.17 5.58
CA GLN A 57 -2.46 -7.98 4.83
C GLN A 57 -1.82 -7.98 3.45
N LEU A 58 -2.57 -7.54 2.45
CA LEU A 58 -2.08 -7.23 1.13
C LEU A 58 -2.39 -5.77 0.79
N GLY A 59 -1.35 -4.98 0.66
CA GLY A 59 -1.41 -3.61 0.16
C GLY A 59 -1.18 -3.55 -1.34
N VAL A 60 -2.00 -2.76 -2.05
CA VAL A 60 -1.77 -2.38 -3.44
C VAL A 60 -1.61 -0.86 -3.49
N SER A 61 -0.57 -0.39 -4.17
CA SER A 61 -0.33 1.04 -4.35
C SER A 61 -0.18 1.40 -5.82
N TYR A 62 -0.69 2.56 -6.21
CA TYR A 62 -0.49 3.16 -7.51
C TYR A 62 0.06 4.58 -7.34
N PHE A 63 1.06 4.90 -8.14
CA PHE A 63 1.63 6.23 -8.26
C PHE A 63 1.54 6.69 -9.71
N SER A 64 1.20 7.97 -9.92
CA SER A 64 1.26 8.58 -11.23
C SER A 64 1.56 10.06 -11.09
N TYR A 65 2.58 10.50 -11.80
CA TYR A 65 2.96 11.89 -11.95
C TYR A 65 3.30 12.16 -13.42
N SER A 66 2.89 13.31 -13.93
CA SER A 66 3.17 13.71 -15.30
C SER A 66 3.45 15.22 -15.30
N SER A 67 4.56 15.61 -15.91
CA SER A 67 4.97 17.00 -16.10
C SER A 67 5.75 17.10 -17.40
N ASP A 68 5.45 18.11 -18.21
CA ASP A 68 6.20 18.52 -19.41
C ASP A 68 6.68 17.33 -20.29
N GLY A 69 5.73 16.57 -20.84
CA GLY A 69 6.02 15.43 -21.75
C GLY A 69 6.61 14.18 -21.07
N THR A 70 6.97 14.26 -19.79
CA THR A 70 7.49 13.14 -19.01
C THR A 70 6.42 12.56 -18.09
N SER A 71 6.20 11.25 -18.17
CA SER A 71 5.25 10.51 -17.34
C SER A 71 5.96 9.46 -16.48
N PHE A 72 5.80 9.56 -15.16
CA PHE A 72 6.32 8.60 -14.19
C PHE A 72 5.16 7.92 -13.47
N SER A 73 5.05 6.60 -13.61
CA SER A 73 3.99 5.81 -12.99
C SER A 73 4.56 4.58 -12.31
N GLY A 74 3.84 4.04 -11.33
CA GLY A 74 4.25 2.80 -10.72
C GLY A 74 3.14 2.06 -10.01
N LEU A 75 3.25 0.74 -10.03
CA LEU A 75 2.42 -0.16 -9.24
C LEU A 75 3.25 -0.74 -8.11
N GLY A 76 2.58 -1.08 -7.01
CA GLY A 76 3.21 -1.67 -5.85
C GLY A 76 2.34 -2.72 -5.19
N LEU A 77 2.99 -3.76 -4.69
CA LEU A 77 2.41 -4.81 -3.88
C LEU A 77 3.14 -4.86 -2.55
N LEU A 78 2.39 -5.01 -1.46
CA LEU A 78 2.89 -5.05 -0.09
C LEU A 78 2.21 -6.19 0.68
N PRO A 79 2.66 -7.44 0.53
CA PRO A 79 2.33 -8.50 1.48
C PRO A 79 2.94 -8.20 2.86
N GLU A 80 2.15 -8.43 3.90
CA GLU A 80 2.49 -8.16 5.28
C GLU A 80 1.81 -9.20 6.18
N TYR A 81 2.54 -9.71 7.17
CA TYR A 81 1.98 -10.56 8.21
C TYR A 81 2.04 -9.80 9.53
N ARG A 82 0.98 -9.84 10.33
CA ARG A 82 0.87 -9.06 11.58
C ARG A 82 0.66 -9.98 12.77
N PHE A 83 1.49 -9.78 13.79
CA PHE A 83 1.38 -10.44 15.09
C PHE A 83 0.86 -9.43 16.11
N TYR A 84 -0.34 -9.66 16.64
CA TYR A 84 -0.96 -8.80 17.65
C TYR A 84 -0.56 -9.25 19.05
N VAL A 85 0.19 -8.41 19.75
CA VAL A 85 0.68 -8.69 21.11
C VAL A 85 -0.47 -8.70 22.12
N THR A 86 -1.52 -7.92 21.84
CA THR A 86 -2.77 -7.88 22.61
C THR A 86 -3.57 -9.17 22.53
N LYS A 87 -3.24 -10.07 21.59
CA LYS A 87 -4.05 -11.26 21.23
C LYS A 87 -5.48 -10.91 20.80
N GLU A 88 -5.68 -9.71 20.29
CA GLU A 88 -6.90 -9.27 19.63
C GLU A 88 -6.53 -8.85 18.21
N ALA A 89 -6.57 -9.80 17.27
CA ALA A 89 -6.27 -9.52 15.89
C ALA A 89 -7.23 -8.47 15.34
N LEU A 90 -6.67 -7.57 14.52
CA LEU A 90 -7.31 -6.37 13.97
C LEU A 90 -7.49 -5.20 14.95
N ASP A 91 -7.24 -5.36 16.26
CA ASP A 91 -7.42 -4.30 17.25
C ASP A 91 -6.31 -4.38 18.33
N GLY A 92 -5.31 -3.51 18.22
CA GLY A 92 -4.24 -3.40 19.20
C GLY A 92 -2.86 -3.22 18.61
N PHE A 93 -1.86 -3.35 19.49
CA PHE A 93 -0.45 -3.28 19.14
C PHE A 93 -0.02 -4.52 18.36
N TYR A 94 0.68 -4.30 17.25
CA TYR A 94 1.19 -5.35 16.40
C TYR A 94 2.66 -5.15 15.99
N LEU A 95 3.30 -6.27 15.70
CA LEU A 95 4.59 -6.35 15.01
C LEU A 95 4.37 -7.00 13.64
N ALA A 96 4.97 -6.44 12.59
CA ALA A 96 4.70 -6.88 11.23
C ALA A 96 5.95 -6.91 10.34
N PRO A 97 6.47 -8.09 9.98
CA PRO A 97 7.34 -8.20 8.82
C PRO A 97 6.55 -7.94 7.53
N PHE A 98 7.21 -7.32 6.56
CA PHE A 98 6.63 -7.04 5.24
C PHE A 98 7.67 -7.15 4.13
N MET A 99 7.16 -7.40 2.93
CA MET A 99 7.90 -7.26 1.67
C MET A 99 7.13 -6.31 0.77
N LYS A 100 7.82 -5.42 0.07
CA LYS A 100 7.26 -4.50 -0.90
C LYS A 100 7.93 -4.72 -2.25
N TYR A 101 7.13 -4.93 -3.27
CA TYR A 101 7.57 -4.88 -4.65
C TYR A 101 6.97 -3.65 -5.32
N ASN A 102 7.78 -2.90 -6.04
CA ASN A 102 7.31 -1.83 -6.92
C ASN A 102 7.87 -2.01 -8.32
N ASN A 103 7.02 -1.79 -9.31
CA ASN A 103 7.42 -1.63 -10.69
C ASN A 103 7.08 -0.20 -11.11
N PHE A 104 8.10 0.57 -11.46
CA PHE A 104 7.98 1.92 -11.98
C PHE A 104 8.29 1.94 -13.47
N THR A 105 7.54 2.76 -14.20
CA THR A 105 7.76 3.02 -15.62
C THR A 105 7.93 4.53 -15.80
N LEU A 106 9.04 4.90 -16.44
CA LEU A 106 9.31 6.26 -16.91
C LEU A 106 9.09 6.28 -18.43
N LYS A 107 8.34 7.27 -18.90
CA LYS A 107 8.15 7.55 -20.33
C LYS A 107 8.48 9.01 -20.60
N ASN A 108 9.25 9.27 -21.65
CA ASN A 108 9.41 10.60 -22.22
C ASN A 108 8.80 10.59 -23.62
N ASP A 109 7.69 11.31 -23.79
CA ASP A 109 6.93 11.34 -25.04
C ASP A 109 7.63 12.17 -26.14
N GLU A 110 8.63 13.00 -25.79
CA GLU A 110 9.40 13.80 -26.76
C GLU A 110 10.59 13.05 -27.35
N GLU A 111 11.14 12.08 -26.61
CA GLU A 111 12.36 11.32 -26.98
C GLU A 111 12.08 9.84 -27.27
N ASP A 112 10.81 9.41 -27.30
CA ASP A 112 10.38 7.99 -27.42
C ASP A 112 11.09 7.05 -26.42
N PHE A 113 11.48 7.57 -25.25
CA PHE A 113 12.24 6.82 -24.25
C PHE A 113 11.33 6.10 -23.25
N LYS A 114 11.67 4.83 -22.94
CA LYS A 114 10.95 4.01 -21.95
C LYS A 114 11.88 3.23 -21.02
N GLY A 115 11.97 3.69 -19.78
CA GLY A 115 12.69 3.02 -18.69
C GLY A 115 11.77 2.24 -17.77
N SER A 116 12.25 1.11 -17.21
CA SER A 116 11.56 0.40 -16.13
C SER A 116 12.47 0.15 -14.93
N LEU A 117 11.96 0.43 -13.74
CA LEU A 117 12.67 0.23 -12.47
C LEU A 117 11.88 -0.71 -11.57
N ASN A 118 12.51 -1.80 -11.16
CA ASN A 118 11.96 -2.69 -10.13
C ASN A 118 12.61 -2.38 -8.80
N ALA A 119 11.81 -2.25 -7.75
CA ALA A 119 12.30 -2.04 -6.38
C ALA A 119 11.73 -3.12 -5.47
N TYR A 120 12.62 -3.80 -4.76
CA TYR A 120 12.31 -4.78 -3.73
C TYR A 120 12.68 -4.18 -2.38
N ARG A 121 11.75 -4.21 -1.43
CA ARG A 121 12.01 -3.74 -0.07
C ARG A 121 11.54 -4.75 0.93
N PHE A 122 12.33 -4.96 1.96
CA PHE A 122 12.02 -5.90 3.04
C PHE A 122 12.20 -5.18 4.35
N GLY A 123 11.31 -5.41 5.30
CA GLY A 123 11.37 -4.68 6.54
C GLY A 123 10.43 -5.23 7.59
N ALA A 124 10.44 -4.54 8.73
CA ALA A 124 9.51 -4.79 9.79
C ALA A 124 9.07 -3.45 10.40
N LYS A 125 7.84 -3.44 10.92
CA LYS A 125 7.27 -2.29 11.60
C LYS A 125 6.49 -2.71 12.84
N ALA A 126 6.44 -1.80 13.80
CA ALA A 126 5.55 -1.88 14.95
C ALA A 126 4.43 -0.86 14.77
N GLY A 127 3.21 -1.24 15.07
CA GLY A 127 2.06 -0.36 14.90
C GLY A 127 0.98 -0.61 15.92
N PHE A 128 -0.01 0.26 15.89
CA PHE A 128 -1.23 0.13 16.66
C PHE A 128 -2.41 0.32 15.70
N GLN A 129 -3.32 -0.63 15.71
CA GLN A 129 -4.58 -0.55 14.98
C GLN A 129 -5.73 -0.40 15.98
N TRP A 130 -6.66 0.49 15.70
CA TRP A 130 -7.85 0.72 16.52
C TRP A 130 -9.11 0.41 15.74
N LEU A 131 -10.00 -0.39 16.34
CA LEU A 131 -11.38 -0.53 15.88
C LEU A 131 -12.30 0.38 16.70
N MET A 132 -12.89 1.38 16.06
CA MET A 132 -13.67 2.43 16.70
C MET A 132 -15.14 2.45 16.25
N GLY A 133 -15.92 3.22 17.00
CA GLY A 133 -17.35 3.40 16.77
C GLY A 133 -18.21 2.32 17.43
N LYS A 134 -19.52 2.53 17.45
CA LYS A 134 -20.48 1.66 18.17
C LYS A 134 -20.44 0.19 17.75
N ARG A 135 -19.98 -0.10 16.52
CA ARG A 135 -19.91 -1.46 15.94
C ARG A 135 -18.48 -1.95 15.68
N LYS A 136 -17.46 -1.27 16.24
CA LYS A 136 -16.03 -1.55 15.96
C LYS A 136 -15.73 -1.62 14.45
N SER A 137 -16.42 -0.81 13.65
CA SER A 137 -16.29 -0.87 12.20
C SER A 137 -15.32 0.15 11.62
N PHE A 138 -15.02 1.25 12.31
CA PHE A 138 -14.05 2.22 11.81
C PHE A 138 -12.64 1.77 12.18
N VAL A 139 -11.70 1.84 11.24
CA VAL A 139 -10.32 1.42 11.46
C VAL A 139 -9.41 2.62 11.37
N MET A 140 -8.50 2.75 12.33
CA MET A 140 -7.33 3.63 12.24
C MET A 140 -6.08 2.80 12.49
N ASP A 141 -5.07 2.95 11.65
CA ASP A 141 -3.83 2.16 11.71
C ASP A 141 -2.63 3.11 11.59
N LEU A 142 -1.75 3.06 12.58
CA LEU A 142 -0.51 3.83 12.63
C LEU A 142 0.66 2.87 12.90
N ALA A 143 1.74 2.98 12.12
CA ALA A 143 2.94 2.18 12.35
C ALA A 143 4.21 2.92 11.96
N PHE A 144 5.30 2.51 12.60
CA PHE A 144 6.65 2.96 12.32
C PHE A 144 7.60 1.76 12.30
N GLY A 145 8.59 1.81 11.41
CA GLY A 145 9.55 0.74 11.27
C GLY A 145 10.73 1.10 10.38
N GLY A 146 11.46 0.07 9.99
CA GLY A 146 12.59 0.18 9.07
C GLY A 146 12.43 -0.78 7.91
N LYS A 147 13.01 -0.41 6.77
CA LYS A 147 13.10 -1.26 5.58
C LYS A 147 14.50 -1.16 4.98
N TYR A 148 14.97 -2.27 4.46
CA TYR A 148 16.06 -2.31 3.50
C TYR A 148 15.46 -2.20 2.09
N SER A 149 16.04 -1.34 1.25
CA SER A 149 15.63 -1.19 -0.15
C SER A 149 16.73 -1.67 -1.07
N ASP A 150 16.35 -2.53 -1.99
CA ASP A 150 17.16 -3.03 -3.10
C ASP A 150 16.49 -2.66 -4.42
N PHE A 151 17.27 -2.21 -5.39
CA PHE A 151 16.79 -1.67 -6.65
C PHE A 151 17.44 -2.41 -7.81
N ASN A 152 16.61 -2.89 -8.74
CA ASN A 152 17.05 -3.53 -9.97
C ASN A 152 16.50 -2.73 -11.16
N LEU A 153 17.38 -1.98 -11.82
CA LEU A 153 17.04 -1.23 -13.02
C LEU A 153 17.04 -2.18 -14.23
N LYS A 154 16.00 -2.10 -15.06
CA LYS A 154 15.95 -2.78 -16.36
C LYS A 154 15.59 -1.77 -17.45
N VAL A 155 16.59 -1.36 -18.22
CA VAL A 155 16.41 -0.53 -19.42
C VAL A 155 15.79 -1.39 -20.51
N LYS A 156 14.74 -0.88 -21.18
CA LYS A 156 14.03 -1.63 -22.25
C LYS A 156 14.28 -1.05 -23.64
N GLU A 157 14.47 0.26 -23.77
CA GLU A 157 14.82 0.98 -25.00
C GLU A 157 15.72 2.19 -24.65
N GLY A 158 16.84 2.37 -25.38
CA GLY A 158 17.93 3.34 -25.11
C GLY A 158 19.28 2.64 -24.90
N SER A 159 20.40 3.29 -25.24
CA SER A 159 21.76 2.74 -25.06
C SER A 159 22.02 2.40 -23.59
N GLU A 160 22.51 1.19 -23.31
CA GLU A 160 22.84 0.69 -21.96
C GLU A 160 23.99 1.49 -21.30
N ASP A 161 24.74 2.26 -22.08
CA ASP A 161 25.99 2.92 -21.66
C ASP A 161 25.81 4.18 -20.78
N ASP A 162 24.58 4.71 -20.62
CA ASP A 162 24.34 5.97 -19.89
C ASP A 162 23.65 5.79 -18.51
N PHE A 163 23.34 4.55 -18.09
CA PHE A 163 22.63 4.30 -16.81
C PHE A 163 23.42 3.38 -15.88
N ASP A 164 24.40 3.95 -15.19
CA ASP A 164 25.06 3.28 -14.07
C ASP A 164 24.08 3.10 -12.89
N ASN A 165 23.99 1.85 -12.40
CA ASN A 165 23.29 1.52 -11.13
C ASN A 165 23.89 2.24 -9.91
N GLU A 166 25.00 2.95 -10.07
CA GLU A 166 25.80 3.57 -9.00
C GLU A 166 25.06 4.67 -8.21
N ASN A 167 24.01 5.28 -8.79
CA ASN A 167 23.28 6.39 -8.15
C ASN A 167 21.97 5.95 -7.45
N LEU A 168 21.58 4.69 -7.52
CA LEU A 168 20.38 4.21 -6.83
C LEU A 168 20.73 3.81 -5.39
N PHE A 169 20.37 4.68 -4.43
CA PHE A 169 20.61 4.44 -3.01
C PHE A 169 19.98 3.12 -2.55
N GLN A 170 20.81 2.11 -2.35
CA GLN A 170 20.45 0.88 -1.63
C GLN A 170 20.74 1.09 -0.14
N GLY A 171 19.84 0.61 0.71
CA GLY A 171 20.09 0.69 2.14
C GLY A 171 18.85 0.78 3.02
N PHE A 172 19.12 1.06 4.29
CA PHE A 172 18.10 1.17 5.32
C PHE A 172 17.44 2.54 5.30
N SER A 173 16.12 2.54 5.41
CA SER A 173 15.30 3.75 5.50
C SER A 173 14.12 3.54 6.44
N PRO A 174 13.59 4.61 7.08
CA PRO A 174 12.39 4.49 7.88
C PRO A 174 11.16 4.17 7.01
N GLU A 175 10.19 3.47 7.60
CA GLU A 175 8.86 3.23 7.02
C GLU A 175 7.80 3.79 7.98
N LEU A 176 6.98 4.70 7.46
CA LEU A 176 5.81 5.22 8.15
C LEU A 176 4.55 4.66 7.49
N HIS A 177 3.60 4.27 8.32
CA HIS A 177 2.29 3.82 7.88
C HIS A 177 1.20 4.59 8.62
N PHE A 178 0.31 5.19 7.85
CA PHE A 178 -0.95 5.70 8.34
C PHE A 178 -2.07 5.27 7.38
N ALA A 179 -3.16 4.76 7.92
CA ALA A 179 -4.33 4.42 7.13
C ALA A 179 -5.61 4.51 7.97
N ILE A 180 -6.71 4.80 7.28
CA ILE A 180 -8.06 4.75 7.84
C ILE A 180 -8.92 3.81 6.99
N GLY A 181 -9.93 3.20 7.57
CA GLY A 181 -10.70 2.19 6.86
C GLY A 181 -11.95 1.71 7.57
N TYR A 182 -12.44 0.56 7.09
CA TYR A 182 -13.63 -0.10 7.60
C TYR A 182 -13.37 -1.59 7.86
N ALA A 183 -13.90 -2.11 8.96
CA ALA A 183 -13.86 -3.50 9.35
C ALA A 183 -15.22 -4.17 9.13
N PHE A 184 -15.21 -5.37 8.55
CA PHE A 184 -16.41 -6.14 8.19
C PHE A 184 -16.25 -7.65 8.41
#